data_AF-A0A7V9KFY1-F1
#
_entry.id   AF-A0A7V9KFY1-F1
#
_cell.length_a   1.000
_cell.length_b   1.000
_cell.length_c   1.000
_cell.angle_alpha   90.00
_cell.angle_beta   90.00
_cell.angle_gamma   90.00
#
_symmetry.space_group_name_H-M   'P 1'
#
loop_
_entity.id
_entity.type
_entity.pdbx_description
1 polymer ?
#
loop_
_entity_poly.entity_id
_entity_poly.type
_entity_poly.pdbx_seq_one_letter_code
_entity_poly.pdbx_strand_id
1 'polypeptide(L)'
;MPELLSEKVRATTLKMTRVMFPHDDLPDEAYDKVVRQLEADAHGDESVLATIELGVTQLDDPRPFSELEADAQLEILKRSEAAESPFFKLVHATAVVELYDNPLVWKAFGYEGPAVHLGGYVDRGFDDLAWLPDPPLLSPEYAKTIQEA
;
A
#
# COMPACT_ATOMS: atom_id res chain seq x y z
N MET A 1 6.44 -23.28 0.13
CA MET A 1 5.20 -23.93 -0.33
C MET A 1 5.18 -23.81 -1.85
N PRO A 2 4.63 -24.78 -2.60
CA PRO A 2 4.48 -24.63 -4.05
C PRO A 2 3.57 -23.43 -4.36
N GLU A 3 3.83 -22.73 -5.47
CA GLU A 3 2.95 -21.64 -5.93
C GLU A 3 1.54 -22.18 -6.21
N LEU A 4 0.54 -21.49 -5.67
CA LEU A 4 -0.88 -21.82 -5.81
C LEU A 4 -1.53 -20.95 -6.88
N LEU A 5 -1.17 -19.66 -6.91
CA LEU A 5 -1.70 -18.72 -7.89
C LEU A 5 -0.87 -18.78 -9.17
N SER A 6 -1.53 -18.91 -10.31
CA SER A 6 -0.86 -18.83 -11.61
C SER A 6 -0.19 -17.46 -11.82
N GLU A 7 0.85 -17.41 -12.66
CA GLU A 7 1.56 -16.17 -13.01
C GLU A 7 0.60 -15.06 -13.47
N LYS A 8 -0.40 -15.42 -14.29
CA LYS A 8 -1.43 -14.48 -14.75
C LYS A 8 -2.25 -13.89 -13.59
N VAL A 9 -2.70 -14.74 -12.67
CA VAL A 9 -3.48 -14.31 -11.49
C VAL A 9 -2.67 -13.37 -10.62
N ARG A 10 -1.38 -13.68 -10.41
CA ARG A 10 -0.45 -12.83 -9.67
C ARG A 10 -0.29 -11.46 -10.35
N ALA A 11 -0.03 -11.45 -11.65
CA ALA A 11 0.18 -10.22 -12.43
C ALA A 11 -1.05 -9.31 -12.43
N THR A 12 -2.25 -9.87 -12.66
CA THR A 12 -3.50 -9.09 -12.62
C THR A 12 -3.78 -8.53 -11.23
N THR A 13 -3.56 -9.33 -10.18
CA THR A 13 -3.74 -8.88 -8.78
C THR A 13 -2.75 -7.78 -8.39
N LEU A 14 -1.48 -7.92 -8.77
CA LEU A 14 -0.47 -6.88 -8.56
C LEU A 14 -0.87 -5.59 -9.28
N LYS A 15 -1.26 -5.68 -10.55
CA LYS A 15 -1.67 -4.51 -11.34
C LYS A 15 -2.88 -3.82 -10.74
N MET A 16 -3.89 -4.58 -10.33
CA MET A 16 -5.06 -4.07 -9.60
C MET A 16 -4.64 -3.35 -8.31
N THR A 17 -3.71 -3.92 -7.54
CA THR A 17 -3.20 -3.31 -6.32
C THR A 17 -2.51 -1.97 -6.59
N ARG A 18 -1.70 -1.86 -7.66
CA ARG A 18 -1.07 -0.59 -8.08
C ARG A 18 -2.08 0.47 -8.49
N VAL A 19 -3.19 0.09 -9.13
CA VAL A 19 -4.24 1.05 -9.51
C VAL A 19 -4.98 1.56 -8.27
N MET A 20 -5.18 0.72 -7.24
CA MET A 20 -5.78 1.16 -5.96
C MET A 20 -4.86 2.08 -5.15
N PHE A 21 -3.56 1.78 -5.14
CA PHE A 21 -2.55 2.50 -4.35
C PHE A 21 -1.44 3.02 -5.28
N PRO A 22 -1.69 4.10 -6.04
CA PRO A 22 -0.80 4.55 -7.11
C PRO A 22 0.37 5.37 -6.57
N HIS A 23 1.43 4.68 -6.14
CA HIS A 23 2.68 5.30 -5.71
C HIS A 23 3.73 5.16 -6.82
N ASP A 24 4.15 6.28 -7.38
CA ASP A 24 5.10 6.31 -8.51
C ASP A 24 6.50 5.83 -8.10
N ASP A 25 6.94 6.16 -6.88
CA ASP A 25 8.27 5.85 -6.37
C ASP A 25 8.40 4.43 -5.79
N LEU A 26 7.29 3.69 -5.67
CA LEU A 26 7.32 2.33 -5.14
C LEU A 26 7.56 1.29 -6.25
N PRO A 27 8.51 0.36 -6.03
CA PRO A 27 8.79 -0.70 -7.00
C PRO A 27 7.75 -1.83 -6.90
N ASP A 28 7.63 -2.67 -7.92
CA ASP A 28 6.66 -3.79 -7.95
C ASP A 28 6.85 -4.77 -6.79
N GLU A 29 8.08 -4.92 -6.29
CA GLU A 29 8.42 -5.75 -5.13
C GLU A 29 7.69 -5.32 -3.87
N ALA A 30 7.34 -4.03 -3.73
CA ALA A 30 6.53 -3.56 -2.61
C ALA A 30 5.10 -4.13 -2.68
N TYR A 31 4.56 -4.26 -3.89
CA TYR A 31 3.22 -4.78 -4.17
C TYR A 31 3.17 -6.31 -4.21
N ASP A 32 4.26 -6.99 -4.58
CA ASP A 32 4.35 -8.47 -4.55
C ASP A 32 4.13 -9.02 -3.13
N LYS A 33 4.46 -8.26 -2.07
CA LYS A 33 4.14 -8.65 -0.68
C LYS A 33 2.63 -8.88 -0.48
N VAL A 34 1.79 -8.04 -1.08
CA VAL A 34 0.32 -8.17 -1.03
C VAL A 34 -0.12 -9.46 -1.72
N VAL A 35 0.41 -9.74 -2.91
CA VAL A 35 0.07 -10.96 -3.67
C VAL A 35 0.52 -12.22 -2.92
N ARG A 36 1.70 -12.19 -2.30
CA ARG A 36 2.20 -13.30 -1.46
C ARG A 36 1.31 -13.55 -0.24
N GLN A 37 0.82 -12.50 0.41
CA GLN A 37 -0.09 -12.67 1.54
C GLN A 37 -1.43 -13.27 1.09
N LEU A 38 -1.98 -12.80 -0.03
CA LEU A 38 -3.20 -13.38 -0.61
C LEU A 38 -3.02 -14.85 -0.99
N GLU A 39 -1.86 -15.24 -1.52
CA GLU A 39 -1.53 -16.64 -1.79
C GLU A 39 -1.39 -17.46 -0.50
N ALA A 40 -0.77 -16.89 0.55
CA ALA A 40 -0.68 -17.54 1.85
C ALA A 40 -2.06 -17.76 2.50
N ASP A 41 -2.96 -16.77 2.40
CA ASP A 41 -4.34 -16.87 2.85
C ASP A 41 -5.09 -17.94 2.06
N ALA A 42 -4.90 -17.99 0.74
CA ALA A 42 -5.47 -19.02 -0.14
C ALA A 42 -4.97 -20.45 0.16
N HIS A 43 -3.74 -20.60 0.65
CA HIS A 43 -3.28 -21.89 1.17
C HIS A 43 -4.01 -22.33 2.45
N GLY A 44 -4.46 -21.37 3.26
CA GLY A 44 -5.20 -21.63 4.50
C GLY A 44 -6.72 -21.79 4.30
N ASP A 45 -7.26 -21.23 3.21
CA ASP A 45 -8.70 -21.18 2.94
C ASP A 45 -9.01 -21.24 1.43
N GLU A 46 -9.62 -22.33 0.98
CA GLU A 46 -10.00 -22.53 -0.43
C GLU A 46 -11.03 -21.50 -0.91
N SER A 47 -11.83 -20.91 -0.02
CA SER A 47 -12.78 -19.84 -0.39
C SER A 47 -12.08 -18.55 -0.78
N VAL A 48 -10.88 -18.29 -0.23
CA VAL A 48 -10.02 -17.16 -0.61
C VAL A 48 -9.47 -17.39 -2.01
N LEU A 49 -8.98 -18.61 -2.30
CA LEU A 49 -8.53 -18.98 -3.64
C LEU A 49 -9.65 -18.76 -4.68
N ALA A 50 -10.84 -19.30 -4.42
CA ALA A 50 -11.99 -19.16 -5.31
C ALA A 50 -12.38 -17.69 -5.53
N THR A 51 -12.29 -16.85 -4.49
CA THR A 51 -12.56 -15.42 -4.59
C THR A 51 -11.56 -14.71 -5.50
N ILE A 52 -10.27 -15.03 -5.37
CA ILE A 52 -9.19 -14.45 -6.17
C ILE A 52 -9.34 -14.87 -7.64
N GLU A 53 -9.50 -16.16 -7.92
CA GLU A 53 -9.59 -16.68 -9.29
C GLU A 53 -10.83 -16.17 -10.03
N LEU A 54 -11.99 -16.14 -9.37
CA LEU A 54 -13.20 -15.57 -9.94
C LEU A 54 -13.04 -14.08 -10.21
N GLY A 55 -12.47 -13.35 -9.26
CA GLY A 55 -12.24 -11.92 -9.38
C GLY A 55 -11.32 -11.55 -10.54
N VAL A 56 -10.20 -12.25 -10.69
CA VAL A 56 -9.28 -12.06 -11.83
C VAL A 56 -9.97 -12.43 -13.15
N THR A 57 -10.74 -13.51 -13.18
CA THR A 57 -11.48 -13.92 -14.39
C THR A 57 -12.45 -12.82 -14.84
N GLN A 58 -13.17 -12.19 -13.91
CA GLN A 58 -14.09 -11.08 -14.20
C GLN A 58 -13.35 -9.81 -14.62
N LEU A 59 -12.17 -9.56 -14.06
CA LEU A 59 -11.37 -8.37 -14.36
C LEU A 59 -10.73 -8.45 -15.75
N ASP A 60 -10.33 -9.65 -16.17
CA ASP A 60 -9.66 -9.93 -17.45
C ASP A 60 -10.65 -10.22 -18.63
N ASP A 61 -11.94 -9.97 -18.44
CA ASP A 61 -13.00 -10.13 -19.46
C ASP A 61 -13.52 -8.75 -19.91
N PRO A 62 -13.59 -8.44 -21.23
CA PRO A 62 -13.26 -9.28 -22.39
C PRO A 62 -11.78 -9.29 -22.78
N ARG A 63 -10.94 -8.53 -22.10
CA ARG A 63 -9.50 -8.44 -22.38
C ARG A 63 -8.73 -8.29 -21.07
N PRO A 64 -7.45 -8.71 -21.02
CA PRO A 64 -6.64 -8.63 -19.80
C PRO A 64 -6.66 -7.22 -19.19
N PHE A 65 -6.94 -7.13 -17.89
CA PHE A 65 -7.01 -5.86 -17.16
C PHE A 65 -5.71 -5.06 -17.28
N SER A 66 -4.58 -5.76 -17.26
CA SER A 66 -3.24 -5.16 -17.38
C SER A 66 -2.98 -4.48 -18.72
N GLU A 67 -3.71 -4.86 -19.77
CA GLU A 67 -3.59 -4.29 -21.11
C GLU A 67 -4.55 -3.11 -21.36
N LEU A 68 -5.39 -2.78 -20.39
CA LEU A 68 -6.30 -1.64 -20.47
C LEU A 68 -5.56 -0.32 -20.17
N GLU A 69 -6.05 0.77 -20.76
CA GLU A 69 -5.61 2.13 -20.43
C GLU A 69 -5.91 2.46 -18.96
N ALA A 70 -5.10 3.35 -18.38
CA ALA A 70 -5.18 3.70 -16.95
C ALA A 70 -6.59 4.16 -16.51
N ASP A 71 -7.23 5.01 -17.31
CA ASP A 71 -8.59 5.49 -17.03
C ASP A 71 -9.62 4.33 -17.03
N ALA A 72 -9.48 3.38 -17.96
CA ALA A 72 -10.37 2.22 -18.01
C ALA A 72 -10.15 1.28 -16.81
N GLN A 73 -8.90 1.09 -16.40
CA GLN A 73 -8.55 0.32 -15.20
C GLN A 73 -9.21 0.93 -13.96
N LEU A 74 -9.04 2.24 -13.78
CA LEU A 74 -9.62 2.98 -12.65
C LEU A 74 -11.15 2.90 -12.65
N GLU A 75 -11.80 3.10 -13.78
CA GLU A 75 -13.26 3.04 -13.88
C GLU A 75 -13.83 1.64 -13.60
N ILE A 76 -13.11 0.58 -13.97
CA ILE A 76 -13.49 -0.79 -13.59
C ILE A 76 -13.41 -0.95 -12.07
N LEU A 77 -12.30 -0.52 -11.45
CA LEU A 77 -12.12 -0.67 -9.99
C LEU A 77 -13.13 0.15 -9.18
N LYS A 78 -13.48 1.36 -9.61
CA LYS A 78 -14.57 2.14 -8.99
C LYS A 78 -15.92 1.43 -9.05
N ARG A 79 -16.22 0.75 -10.17
CA ARG A 79 -17.45 -0.08 -10.28
C ARG A 79 -17.37 -1.30 -9.36
N SER A 80 -16.23 -1.96 -9.26
CA SER A 80 -16.02 -3.08 -8.35
C SER A 80 -16.19 -2.67 -6.88
N GLU A 81 -15.68 -1.49 -6.50
CA GLU A 81 -15.89 -0.89 -5.19
C GLU A 81 -17.38 -0.64 -4.92
N ALA A 82 -18.05 0.11 -5.80
CA ALA A 82 -19.47 0.45 -5.65
C ALA A 82 -20.40 -0.79 -5.65
N ALA A 83 -19.99 -1.86 -6.32
CA ALA A 83 -20.68 -3.15 -6.32
C ALA A 83 -20.34 -4.03 -5.12
N GLU A 84 -19.52 -3.55 -4.18
CA GLU A 84 -19.10 -4.25 -2.98
C GLU A 84 -18.43 -5.61 -3.28
N SER A 85 -17.67 -5.68 -4.39
CA SER A 85 -17.05 -6.92 -4.89
C SER A 85 -16.20 -7.61 -3.81
N PRO A 86 -16.41 -8.91 -3.54
CA PRO A 86 -15.60 -9.66 -2.58
C PRO A 86 -14.10 -9.62 -2.89
N PHE A 87 -13.74 -9.77 -4.17
CA PHE A 87 -12.34 -9.72 -4.60
C PHE A 87 -11.73 -8.33 -4.39
N PHE A 88 -12.46 -7.26 -4.72
CA PHE A 88 -12.01 -5.90 -4.47
C PHE A 88 -11.73 -5.66 -2.98
N LYS A 89 -12.68 -6.02 -2.12
CA LYS A 89 -12.54 -5.85 -0.67
C LYS A 89 -11.37 -6.64 -0.11
N LEU A 90 -11.19 -7.87 -0.56
CA LEU A 90 -10.09 -8.74 -0.15
C LEU A 90 -8.74 -8.09 -0.51
N VAL A 91 -8.53 -7.75 -1.78
CA VAL A 91 -7.27 -7.13 -2.24
C VAL A 91 -7.03 -5.80 -1.51
N HIS A 92 -8.05 -4.95 -1.38
CA HIS A 92 -7.94 -3.66 -0.69
C HIS A 92 -7.58 -3.84 0.79
N ALA A 93 -8.27 -4.71 1.52
CA ALA A 93 -8.02 -4.95 2.94
C ALA A 93 -6.61 -5.50 3.19
N THR A 94 -6.16 -6.45 2.37
CA THR A 94 -4.80 -6.99 2.45
C THR A 94 -3.77 -5.93 2.10
N ALA A 95 -3.99 -5.13 1.06
CA ALA A 95 -3.05 -4.09 0.63
C ALA A 95 -2.85 -3.00 1.69
N VAL A 96 -3.91 -2.53 2.36
CA VAL A 96 -3.80 -1.53 3.44
C VAL A 96 -2.84 -1.99 4.54
N VAL A 97 -2.81 -3.29 4.84
CA VAL A 97 -1.90 -3.83 5.85
C VAL A 97 -0.53 -4.10 5.23
N GLU A 98 -0.48 -4.94 4.20
CA GLU A 98 0.78 -5.51 3.71
C GLU A 98 1.65 -4.51 2.96
N LEU A 99 1.04 -3.56 2.24
CA LEU A 99 1.82 -2.53 1.54
C LEU A 99 2.48 -1.58 2.54
N TYR A 100 1.77 -1.17 3.60
CA TYR A 100 2.27 -0.19 4.54
C TYR A 100 3.01 -0.80 5.74
N ASP A 101 2.88 -2.09 6.00
CA ASP A 101 3.78 -2.86 6.87
C ASP A 101 4.96 -3.44 6.06
N ASN A 102 5.65 -2.57 5.31
CA ASN A 102 6.72 -2.99 4.41
C ASN A 102 7.95 -2.07 4.56
N PRO A 103 9.11 -2.59 4.98
CA PRO A 103 10.34 -1.80 5.10
C PRO A 103 10.76 -1.08 3.81
N LEU A 104 10.44 -1.62 2.63
CA LEU A 104 10.69 -0.94 1.35
C LEU A 104 9.86 0.35 1.24
N VAL A 105 8.61 0.28 1.65
CA VAL A 105 7.66 1.41 1.64
C VAL A 105 8.02 2.42 2.72
N TRP A 106 8.41 1.95 3.91
CA TRP A 106 8.88 2.81 4.99
C TRP A 106 10.06 3.66 4.54
N LYS A 107 11.06 3.02 3.94
CA LYS A 107 12.24 3.71 3.41
C LYS A 107 11.88 4.74 2.33
N ALA A 108 10.96 4.40 1.43
CA ALA A 108 10.52 5.32 0.38
C ALA A 108 9.81 6.57 0.95
N PHE A 109 9.07 6.42 2.05
CA PHE A 109 8.33 7.51 2.68
C PHE A 109 9.04 8.18 3.86
N GLY A 110 10.29 7.79 4.16
CA GLY A 110 11.06 8.34 5.29
C GLY A 110 10.54 7.92 6.66
N TYR A 111 9.79 6.81 6.74
CA TYR A 111 9.43 6.21 8.02
C TYR A 111 10.55 5.29 8.50
N GLU A 112 11.03 5.53 9.72
CA GLU A 112 12.16 4.79 10.32
C GLU A 112 11.81 3.37 10.81
N GLY A 113 10.53 2.98 10.70
CA GLY A 113 10.03 1.71 11.24
C GLY A 113 9.84 1.75 12.76
N PRO A 114 9.32 0.67 13.37
CA PRO A 114 8.92 0.64 14.77
C PRO A 114 10.11 0.90 15.72
N ALA A 115 10.00 1.92 16.57
CA ALA A 115 11.10 2.36 17.44
C ALA A 115 10.94 2.03 18.94
N VAL A 116 9.85 1.39 19.38
CA VAL A 116 9.60 1.11 20.81
C VAL A 116 10.75 0.34 21.46
N HIS A 117 11.27 -0.67 20.76
CA HIS A 117 12.38 -1.50 21.23
C HIS A 117 13.75 -0.80 21.13
N LEU A 118 13.80 0.40 20.54
CA LEU A 118 14.99 1.23 20.33
C LEU A 118 15.01 2.49 21.20
N GLY A 119 14.07 2.63 22.15
CA GLY A 119 13.96 3.80 23.02
C GLY A 119 13.05 4.92 22.50
N GLY A 120 12.29 4.68 21.42
CA GLY A 120 11.36 5.64 20.83
C GLY A 120 11.98 6.45 19.67
N TYR A 121 11.25 7.47 19.20
CA TYR A 121 11.62 8.25 18.00
C TYR A 121 12.47 9.49 18.28
N VAL A 122 12.70 9.85 19.54
CA VAL A 122 13.41 11.10 19.91
C VAL A 122 14.75 11.23 19.17
N ASP A 123 15.50 10.13 19.04
CA ASP A 123 16.79 10.08 18.32
C ASP A 123 16.69 9.26 17.00
N ARG A 124 15.48 9.13 16.44
CA ARG A 124 15.20 8.34 15.22
C ARG A 124 14.21 9.05 14.29
N GLY A 125 14.53 10.28 13.91
CA GLY A 125 13.82 11.02 12.87
C GLY A 125 12.42 11.51 13.24
N PHE A 126 12.15 11.72 14.54
CA PHE A 126 10.93 12.39 14.99
C PHE A 126 10.77 13.78 14.35
N ASP A 127 11.88 14.48 14.12
CA ASP A 127 11.96 15.83 13.58
C ASP A 127 12.69 15.93 12.23
N ASP A 128 12.91 14.80 11.52
CA ASP A 128 13.54 14.75 10.19
C ASP A 128 12.59 15.22 9.05
N LEU A 129 11.87 16.32 9.28
CA LEU A 129 10.90 16.87 8.32
C LEU A 129 11.60 17.74 7.27
N ALA A 130 11.90 17.17 6.10
CA ALA A 130 12.53 17.91 5.00
C ALA A 130 11.60 18.91 4.28
N TRP A 131 10.29 18.89 4.56
CA TRP A 131 9.27 19.67 3.85
C TRP A 131 8.80 20.92 4.61
N LEU A 132 9.22 21.08 5.86
CA LEU A 132 8.99 22.29 6.66
C LEU A 132 10.29 23.06 6.82
N PRO A 133 10.25 24.41 6.89
CA PRO A 133 11.40 25.18 7.34
C PRO A 133 11.71 24.86 8.80
N ASP A 134 12.96 25.08 9.19
CA ASP A 134 13.38 24.93 10.58
C ASP A 134 12.45 25.72 11.51
N PRO A 135 11.93 25.09 12.58
CA PRO A 135 11.09 25.80 13.52
C PRO A 135 11.90 26.94 14.17
N PRO A 136 11.30 28.11 14.38
CA PRO A 136 11.98 29.18 15.09
C PRO A 136 12.34 28.72 16.50
N LEU A 137 13.58 29.02 16.94
CA LEU A 137 14.11 28.59 18.25
C LEU A 137 13.27 29.08 19.44
N LEU A 138 12.48 30.14 19.24
CA LEU A 138 11.56 30.69 20.22
C LEU A 138 10.23 30.95 19.55
N SER A 139 9.14 30.71 20.28
CA SER A 139 7.86 31.26 19.86
C SER A 139 7.92 32.79 19.91
N PRO A 140 7.13 33.50 19.09
CA PRO A 140 7.09 34.97 19.10
C PRO A 140 6.79 35.55 20.50
N GLU A 141 5.99 34.85 21.30
CA GLU A 141 5.69 35.23 22.68
C GLU A 141 6.93 35.12 23.59
N TYR A 142 7.72 34.06 23.48
CA TYR A 142 8.94 33.89 24.29
C TYR A 142 10.07 34.85 23.87
N ALA A 143 10.21 35.14 22.58
CA ALA A 143 11.20 36.09 22.09
C ALA A 143 10.98 37.52 22.65
N LYS A 144 9.70 37.91 22.81
CA LYS A 144 9.32 39.21 23.36
C LYS A 144 9.72 39.37 24.83
N THR A 145 9.54 38.31 25.63
CA THR A 145 9.89 38.29 27.06
C THR A 145 11.40 38.43 27.31
N ILE A 146 12.24 37.93 26.39
CA ILE A 146 13.71 38.05 26.50
C ILE A 146 14.20 39.45 26.09
N GLN A 147 13.52 40.12 25.17
CA GLN A 147 13.90 41.47 24.72
C GLN A 147 13.54 42.58 25.74
N GLU A 148 12.62 42.30 26.65
CA GLU A 148 12.15 43.25 27.68
C GLU A 148 12.86 43.08 29.04
N ALA A 149 13.81 42.13 29.15
CA ALA A 149 14.63 41.85 30.33
C ALA A 149 16.05 42.42 30.22
#